data_AF-A0A023PKF5-F1
#
_entry.id   AF-A0A023PKF5-F1
#
_cell.length_a   1.000
_cell.length_b   1.000
_cell.length_c   1.000
_cell.angle_alpha   90.00
_cell.angle_beta   90.00
_cell.angle_gamma   90.00
#
_symmetry.space_group_name_H-M   'P 1'
#
loop_
_entity.id
_entity.type
_entity.pdbx_description
1 polymer ?
#
loop_
_entity_poly.entity_id
_entity_poly.type
_entity_poly.pdbx_seq_one_letter_code
_entity_poly.pdbx_strand_id
1 'polypeptide(L)'
;MDPEALSLAILPRDSVEALVSFMKNITTYDCLESIVEIHSSIKSADIYPKMLSLRKKDLEPIVGHILIQPKLVSEKWGGGKIYY
;
A
#
# COMPACT_ATOMS: atom_id res chain seq x y z
N MET A 1 -6.54 -7.86 7.14
CA MET A 1 -5.38 -6.99 6.88
C MET A 1 -5.29 -6.00 8.02
N ASP A 2 -4.56 -6.36 9.07
CA ASP A 2 -4.42 -5.55 10.27
C ASP A 2 -3.17 -4.63 10.14
N PRO A 3 -3.16 -3.40 10.65
CA PRO A 3 -1.93 -2.60 10.81
C PRO A 3 -0.76 -3.37 11.44
N GLU A 4 -1.01 -4.36 12.32
CA GLU A 4 0.05 -5.23 12.82
C GLU A 4 0.77 -6.00 11.69
N ALA A 5 0.03 -6.54 10.73
CA ALA A 5 0.63 -7.23 9.58
C ALA A 5 1.48 -6.30 8.70
N LEU A 6 1.17 -5.00 8.68
CA LEU A 6 1.97 -4.00 7.96
C LEU A 6 3.25 -3.62 8.71
N SER A 7 3.23 -3.71 10.05
CA SER A 7 4.40 -3.44 10.90
C SER A 7 5.45 -4.55 10.87
N LEU A 8 5.05 -5.79 10.51
CA LEU A 8 5.91 -6.97 10.47
C LEU A 8 6.81 -7.07 9.22
N ALA A 9 6.68 -6.13 8.28
CA ALA A 9 7.59 -6.06 7.13
C ALA A 9 8.99 -5.57 7.57
N ILE A 10 10.05 -5.99 6.85
CA ILE A 10 11.44 -5.59 7.17
C ILE A 10 11.59 -4.06 7.23
N LEU A 11 10.91 -3.36 6.34
CA LEU A 11 10.63 -1.94 6.50
C LEU A 11 9.15 -1.78 6.87
N PRO A 12 8.82 -1.26 8.05
CA PRO A 12 7.43 -1.17 8.51
C PRO A 12 6.61 -0.27 7.60
N ARG A 13 5.36 -0.67 7.35
CA ARG A 13 4.41 -0.04 6.40
C ARG A 13 3.15 0.48 7.09
N ASP A 14 3.22 0.69 8.39
CA ASP A 14 2.13 1.12 9.26
C ASP A 14 2.00 2.65 9.39
N SER A 15 2.91 3.41 8.78
CA SER A 15 2.89 4.88 8.76
C SER A 15 2.60 5.45 7.36
N VAL A 16 2.05 6.67 7.34
CA VAL A 16 1.70 7.36 6.10
C VAL A 16 2.94 7.55 5.22
N GLU A 17 4.05 8.01 5.81
CA GLU A 17 5.29 8.26 5.07
C GLU A 17 5.87 6.98 4.46
N ALA A 18 5.87 5.89 5.23
CA ALA A 18 6.37 4.60 4.76
C ALA A 18 5.50 4.04 3.61
N LEU A 19 4.17 4.10 3.73
CA LEU A 19 3.28 3.60 2.69
C LEU A 19 3.30 4.48 1.43
N VAL A 20 3.44 5.80 1.57
CA VAL A 20 3.65 6.71 0.43
C VAL A 20 4.97 6.42 -0.27
N SER A 21 6.04 6.16 0.49
CA SER A 21 7.34 5.75 -0.07
C SER A 21 7.22 4.43 -0.83
N PHE A 22 6.51 3.46 -0.25
CA PHE A 22 6.22 2.18 -0.87
C PHE A 22 5.45 2.33 -2.19
N MET A 23 4.39 3.16 -2.26
CA MET A 23 3.66 3.39 -3.51
C MET A 23 4.49 4.07 -4.61
N LYS A 24 5.55 4.80 -4.24
CA LYS A 24 6.48 5.37 -5.21
C LYS A 24 7.44 4.31 -5.75
N ASN A 25 7.93 3.43 -4.89
CA ASN A 25 8.89 2.38 -5.23
C ASN A 25 8.56 1.10 -4.48
N ILE A 26 7.98 0.13 -5.19
CA ILE A 26 7.43 -1.07 -4.58
C ILE A 26 8.51 -2.13 -4.45
N THR A 27 8.62 -2.68 -3.24
CA THR A 27 9.53 -3.77 -2.89
C THR A 27 8.78 -4.97 -2.32
N THR A 28 9.42 -6.14 -2.35
CA THR A 28 8.90 -7.34 -1.68
C THR A 28 8.69 -7.10 -0.18
N TYR A 29 7.92 -7.99 0.46
CA TYR A 29 7.69 -7.92 1.91
C TYR A 29 9.01 -7.91 2.71
N ASP A 30 9.98 -8.68 2.22
CA ASP A 30 11.33 -8.78 2.79
C ASP A 30 12.26 -7.63 2.35
N CYS A 31 11.78 -6.69 1.53
CA CYS A 31 12.54 -5.52 1.04
C CYS A 31 13.82 -5.83 0.23
N LEU A 32 14.01 -7.07 -0.23
CA LEU A 32 15.19 -7.49 -0.98
C LEU A 32 15.11 -7.15 -2.48
N GLU A 33 13.91 -7.19 -3.04
CA GLU A 33 13.68 -7.05 -4.48
C GLU A 33 12.66 -5.96 -4.76
N SER A 34 12.89 -5.21 -5.84
CA SER A 34 11.91 -4.27 -6.37
C SER A 34 11.01 -4.98 -7.38
N ILE A 35 9.70 -4.86 -7.20
CA ILE A 35 8.68 -5.54 -8.02
C ILE A 35 7.85 -4.54 -8.84
N VAL A 36 8.49 -3.44 -9.21
CA VAL A 36 7.88 -2.30 -9.93
C VAL A 36 7.30 -2.73 -11.28
N GLU A 37 7.88 -3.72 -11.94
CA GLU A 37 7.40 -4.24 -13.24
C GLU A 37 6.07 -5.00 -13.14
N ILE A 38 5.78 -5.60 -11.98
CA ILE A 38 4.60 -6.46 -11.78
C ILE A 38 3.57 -5.87 -10.81
N HIS A 39 3.87 -4.72 -10.20
CA HIS A 39 2.96 -4.00 -9.32
C HIS A 39 2.85 -2.52 -9.71
N SER A 40 1.63 -2.00 -9.70
CA SER A 40 1.36 -0.59 -9.99
C SER A 40 2.04 0.33 -8.98
N SER A 41 2.96 1.17 -9.47
CA SER A 41 3.70 2.18 -8.69
C SER A 41 3.86 3.46 -9.52
N ILE A 42 4.25 4.58 -8.89
CA ILE A 42 4.59 5.79 -9.66
C ILE A 42 5.79 5.55 -10.59
N LYS A 43 6.74 4.72 -10.16
CA LYS A 43 7.93 4.39 -10.95
C LYS A 43 7.61 3.52 -12.18
N SER A 44 6.55 2.70 -12.10
CA SER A 44 6.01 1.90 -13.21
C SER A 44 4.79 2.53 -13.90
N ALA A 45 4.68 3.86 -13.86
CA ALA A 45 3.57 4.56 -14.51
C ALA A 45 3.56 4.41 -16.04
N ASP A 46 4.67 3.99 -16.64
CA ASP A 46 4.80 3.60 -18.03
C ASP A 46 4.01 2.32 -18.37
N ILE A 47 4.07 1.29 -17.52
CA ILE A 47 3.36 0.01 -17.68
C ILE A 47 1.93 0.10 -17.11
N TYR A 48 1.71 0.95 -16.11
CA TYR A 48 0.42 1.16 -15.44
C TYR A 48 -0.10 2.59 -15.67
N PRO A 49 -0.82 2.86 -16.78
CA PRO A 49 -1.27 4.21 -17.13
C PRO A 49 -2.12 4.91 -16.08
N LYS A 50 -2.83 4.14 -15.24
CA LYS A 50 -3.63 4.68 -14.11
C LYS A 50 -2.77 5.40 -13.07
N MET A 51 -1.48 5.11 -12.99
CA MET A 51 -0.56 5.76 -12.06
C MET A 51 -0.07 7.12 -12.57
N LEU A 52 -0.16 7.40 -13.89
CA LEU A 52 0.30 8.67 -14.49
C LEU A 52 -0.46 9.89 -13.97
N SER A 53 -1.73 9.73 -13.64
CA SER A 53 -2.58 10.83 -13.15
C SER A 53 -2.41 11.10 -11.65
N LEU A 54 -1.77 10.17 -10.91
CA LEU A 54 -1.61 10.27 -9.46
C LEU A 54 -0.42 11.14 -9.09
N ARG A 55 -0.67 12.21 -8.34
CA ARG A 55 0.39 13.05 -7.73
C ARG A 55 0.53 12.73 -6.25
N LYS A 56 1.57 13.29 -5.62
CA LYS A 56 1.82 13.14 -4.18
C LYS A 56 0.58 13.45 -3.32
N LYS A 57 -0.14 14.53 -3.63
CA LYS A 57 -1.38 14.92 -2.93
C LYS A 57 -2.53 13.90 -3.06
N ASP A 58 -2.48 13.07 -4.10
CA ASP A 58 -3.51 12.06 -4.39
C ASP A 58 -3.14 10.73 -3.71
N LEU A 59 -1.85 10.50 -3.39
CA LEU A 59 -1.39 9.32 -2.65
C LEU A 59 -1.73 9.37 -1.15
N GLU A 60 -1.55 10.53 -0.51
CA GLU A 60 -1.85 10.71 0.92
C GLU A 60 -3.27 10.27 1.33
N PRO A 61 -4.35 10.64 0.63
CA PRO A 61 -5.69 10.17 0.97
C PRO A 61 -5.90 8.67 0.70
N ILE A 62 -5.25 8.08 -0.31
CA ILE A 62 -5.31 6.64 -0.57
C ILE A 62 -4.66 5.87 0.59
N VAL A 63 -3.48 6.30 1.00
CA VAL A 63 -2.76 5.73 2.15
C VAL A 63 -3.56 5.93 3.45
N GLY A 64 -4.11 7.11 3.66
CA GLY A 64 -4.98 7.40 4.80
C GLY A 64 -6.19 6.47 4.86
N HIS A 65 -6.82 6.20 3.71
CA HIS A 65 -7.91 5.21 3.64
C HIS A 65 -7.44 3.81 4.07
N ILE A 66 -6.31 3.34 3.56
CA ILE A 66 -5.76 2.01 3.92
C ILE A 66 -5.51 1.88 5.42
N LEU A 67 -5.01 2.93 6.08
CA LEU A 67 -4.69 2.89 7.52
C LEU A 67 -5.92 3.09 8.42
N ILE A 68 -6.97 3.77 7.93
CA ILE A 68 -8.19 4.05 8.71
C ILE A 68 -9.21 2.91 8.59
N GLN A 69 -9.35 2.28 7.42
CA GLN A 69 -10.33 1.20 7.21
C GLN A 69 -10.26 0.05 8.22
N PRO A 70 -9.07 -0.50 8.58
CA PRO A 70 -8.98 -1.53 9.62
C PRO A 70 -9.59 -1.10 10.95
N LYS A 71 -9.54 0.19 11.30
CA LYS A 71 -10.09 0.71 12.56
C LYS A 71 -11.62 0.85 12.53
N LEU A 72 -12.21 1.00 11.35
CA LEU A 72 -13.65 1.19 11.17
C LEU A 72 -14.39 -0.14 11.02
N VAL A 73 -13.89 -1.02 10.15
CA VAL A 73 -14.59 -2.26 9.77
C VAL A 73 -13.87 -3.52 10.29
N SER A 74 -12.77 -3.35 11.05
CA SER A 74 -12.06 -4.39 11.80
C SER A 74 -11.82 -5.65 10.94
N GLU A 75 -12.28 -6.81 11.40
CA GLU A 75 -12.08 -8.12 10.77
C GLU A 75 -12.60 -8.21 9.33
N LYS A 76 -13.55 -7.35 8.93
CA LYS A 76 -14.02 -7.30 7.54
C LYS A 76 -12.93 -6.79 6.60
N TRP A 77 -12.04 -5.91 7.06
CA TRP A 77 -10.97 -5.38 6.23
C TRP A 77 -9.86 -6.41 6.03
N GLY A 78 -9.86 -7.04 4.86
CA GLY A 78 -8.91 -8.09 4.51
C GLY A 78 -9.14 -9.42 5.23
N GLY A 79 -10.32 -9.65 5.82
CA GLY A 79 -10.78 -10.98 6.23
C GLY A 79 -11.41 -11.77 5.08
N GLY A 80 -11.70 -11.13 3.95
CA GLY A 80 -12.20 -11.77 2.73
C GLY A 80 -13.63 -12.32 2.87
N LYS A 81 -13.96 -13.33 2.07
CA LYS A 81 -15.33 -13.88 1.93
C LYS A 81 -15.99 -14.34 3.23
N ILE A 82 -15.22 -14.60 4.28
CA ILE A 82 -15.70 -15.11 5.56
C ILE A 82 -16.49 -14.02 6.33
N TYR A 83 -16.21 -12.74 6.05
CA TYR A 83 -16.75 -11.60 6.79
C TYR A 83 -17.66 -10.68 5.95
N TYR A 84 -18.13 -11.15 4.79
CA TYR A 84 -19.07 -10.43 3.93
C TYR A 84 -20.47 -10.38 4.53
#